data_AF-F9S2W8-F1
#
_entry.id   AF-F9S2W8-F1
#
_cell.length_a   1.000
_cell.length_b   1.000
_cell.length_c   1.000
_cell.angle_alpha   90.00
_cell.angle_beta   90.00
_cell.angle_gamma   90.00
#
_symmetry.space_group_name_H-M   'P 1'
#
loop_
_entity.id
_entity.type
_entity.pdbx_description
1 polymer ?
#
loop_
_entity_poly.entity_id
_entity_poly.type
_entity_poly.pdbx_seq_one_letter_code
_entity_poly.pdbx_strand_id
1 'polypeptide(L)'
;MNFLDRLNSTIDDVKLDAAKELSDRDRRYKDILSLIVQHCKNVGFINSQDVNDKTIKYEWLCLVVDIHLTAIMLTDQIDGNDIPMDSKIIQEDNEAKAKQILESIVLYLVAASPKPDWRRF
;
A
#
# COMPACT_ATOMS: atom_id res chain seq x y z
N MET A 1 -1.62 -43.00 11.19
CA MET A 1 -0.98 -41.67 11.06
C MET A 1 -0.30 -41.37 12.39
N ASN A 2 1.02 -41.27 12.42
CA ASN A 2 1.79 -41.04 13.65
C ASN A 2 1.70 -39.56 14.06
N PHE A 3 2.00 -39.25 15.32
CA PHE A 3 2.07 -37.88 15.85
C PHE A 3 2.99 -36.98 15.01
N LEU A 4 4.14 -37.52 14.55
CA LEU A 4 5.07 -36.81 13.67
C LEU A 4 4.44 -36.48 12.31
N ASP A 5 3.65 -37.38 11.73
CA ASP A 5 2.97 -37.14 10.45
C ASP A 5 1.91 -36.04 10.58
N ARG A 6 1.19 -36.01 11.72
CA ARG A 6 0.23 -34.95 12.03
C ARG A 6 0.89 -33.61 12.27
N LEU A 7 1.99 -33.57 13.01
CA LEU A 7 2.75 -32.35 13.27
C LEU A 7 3.30 -31.75 11.96
N ASN A 8 3.88 -32.58 11.10
CA ASN A 8 4.40 -32.15 9.80
C ASN A 8 3.28 -31.62 8.90
N SER A 9 2.14 -32.31 8.84
CA SER A 9 0.96 -31.82 8.10
C SER A 9 0.50 -30.45 8.58
N THR A 10 0.38 -30.24 9.89
CA THR A 10 -0.01 -28.94 10.44
C THR A 10 1.00 -27.83 10.14
N ILE A 11 2.31 -28.13 10.20
CA ILE A 11 3.36 -27.16 9.85
C ILE A 11 3.26 -26.77 8.38
N ASP A 12 3.00 -27.74 7.50
CA ASP A 12 2.87 -27.48 6.07
C ASP A 12 1.61 -26.67 5.74
N ASP A 13 0.50 -26.92 6.43
CA ASP A 13 -0.72 -26.10 6.33
C ASP A 13 -0.46 -24.64 6.74
N VAL A 14 0.21 -24.42 7.87
CA VAL A 14 0.56 -23.06 8.35
C VAL A 14 1.47 -22.33 7.37
N LYS A 15 2.48 -23.01 6.81
CA LYS A 15 3.36 -22.40 5.80
C LYS A 15 2.59 -22.04 4.53
N LEU A 16 1.70 -22.91 4.09
CA LEU A 16 0.87 -22.68 2.92
C LEU A 16 -0.02 -21.44 3.11
N ASP A 17 -0.65 -21.31 4.28
CA ASP A 17 -1.51 -20.17 4.59
C ASP A 17 -0.71 -18.87 4.69
N ALA A 18 0.46 -18.87 5.34
CA ALA A 18 1.35 -17.71 5.35
C ALA A 18 1.82 -17.29 3.95
N ALA A 19 2.07 -18.26 3.05
CA ALA A 19 2.44 -17.97 1.67
C ALA A 19 1.29 -17.34 0.87
N LYS A 20 0.04 -17.77 1.11
CA LYS A 20 -1.15 -17.14 0.51
C LYS A 20 -1.31 -15.70 1.00
N GLU A 21 -1.21 -15.46 2.31
CA GLU A 21 -1.31 -14.12 2.89
C GLU A 21 -0.27 -13.16 2.31
N LEU A 22 0.99 -13.62 2.15
CA LEU A 22 2.04 -12.83 1.51
C LEU A 22 1.71 -12.50 0.05
N SER A 23 1.20 -13.47 -0.70
CA SER A 23 0.78 -13.27 -2.09
C SER A 23 -0.38 -12.28 -2.20
N ASP A 24 -1.37 -12.38 -1.32
CA ASP A 24 -2.53 -11.49 -1.31
C ASP A 24 -2.13 -10.06 -0.96
N ARG A 25 -1.20 -9.89 0.00
CA ARG A 25 -0.63 -8.59 0.34
C ARG A 25 0.13 -7.96 -0.82
N ASP A 26 0.96 -8.72 -1.53
CA ASP A 26 1.68 -8.22 -2.71
C ASP A 26 0.73 -7.80 -3.83
N ARG A 27 -0.34 -8.58 -4.04
CA ARG A 27 -1.39 -8.24 -5.00
C ARG A 27 -2.11 -6.94 -4.60
N ARG A 28 -2.49 -6.80 -3.34
CA ARG A 28 -3.15 -5.59 -2.82
C ARG A 28 -2.25 -4.36 -2.92
N TYR A 29 -0.96 -4.51 -2.63
CA TYR A 29 0.04 -3.46 -2.84
C TYR A 29 0.07 -3.00 -4.30
N LYS A 30 0.14 -3.93 -5.26
CA LYS A 30 0.19 -3.60 -6.69
C LYS A 30 -1.07 -2.86 -7.15
N ASP A 31 -2.24 -3.30 -6.71
CA ASP A 31 -3.52 -2.68 -7.07
C ASP A 31 -3.59 -1.23 -6.55
N ILE A 32 -3.27 -1.02 -5.27
CA ILE A 32 -3.26 0.31 -4.65
C ILE A 32 -2.17 1.21 -5.26
N LEU A 33 -0.96 0.68 -5.46
CA LEU A 33 0.12 1.43 -6.09
C LEU A 33 -0.27 1.87 -7.50
N SER A 34 -0.94 1.02 -8.27
CA SER A 34 -1.43 1.36 -9.60
C SER A 34 -2.40 2.54 -9.58
N LEU A 35 -3.36 2.53 -8.65
CA LEU A 35 -4.32 3.64 -8.46
C LEU A 35 -3.59 4.95 -8.11
N ILE A 36 -2.65 4.90 -7.17
CA ILE A 36 -1.87 6.07 -6.74
C ILE A 36 -1.01 6.60 -7.90
N VAL A 37 -0.32 5.72 -8.62
CA VAL A 37 0.49 6.09 -9.80
C VAL A 37 -0.37 6.76 -10.86
N GLN A 38 -1.56 6.24 -11.13
CA GLN A 38 -2.50 6.86 -12.07
C GLN A 38 -2.91 8.26 -11.62
N HIS A 39 -3.27 8.44 -10.34
CA HIS A 39 -3.58 9.76 -9.79
C HIS A 39 -2.41 10.73 -9.89
N CYS A 40 -1.20 10.30 -9.51
CA CYS A 40 0.01 11.10 -9.59
C CYS A 40 0.38 11.46 -11.04
N LYS A 41 0.12 10.58 -12.01
CA LYS A 41 0.26 10.90 -13.44
C LYS A 41 -0.75 11.96 -13.89
N ASN A 42 -2.01 11.83 -13.48
CA ASN A 42 -3.08 12.75 -13.88
C ASN A 42 -2.84 14.19 -13.42
N VAL A 43 -2.20 14.38 -12.26
CA VAL A 43 -1.86 15.72 -11.73
C VAL A 43 -0.46 16.20 -12.15
N GLY A 44 0.24 15.44 -13.00
CA GLY A 44 1.58 15.79 -13.48
C GLY A 44 2.70 15.67 -12.42
N PHE A 45 2.45 14.98 -11.30
CA PHE A 45 3.46 14.76 -10.27
C PHE A 45 4.59 13.86 -10.80
N ILE A 46 4.23 12.75 -11.45
CA ILE A 46 5.11 11.83 -12.19
C ILE A 46 4.61 11.66 -13.63
N ASN A 47 5.43 11.12 -14.52
CA ASN A 47 5.01 10.72 -15.87
C ASN A 47 5.34 9.23 -16.15
N SER A 48 5.05 8.75 -17.36
CA SER A 48 5.33 7.35 -17.72
C SER A 48 6.83 7.04 -17.83
N GLN A 49 7.66 8.03 -18.18
CA GLN A 49 9.11 7.86 -18.20
C GLN A 49 9.68 7.67 -16.79
N ASP A 50 9.16 8.42 -15.80
CA ASP A 50 9.54 8.26 -14.40
C ASP A 50 9.35 6.82 -13.90
N VAL A 51 8.25 6.18 -14.33
CA VAL A 51 7.94 4.79 -13.99
C VAL A 51 8.86 3.81 -14.73
N ASN A 52 9.06 4.02 -16.03
CA ASN A 52 9.88 3.13 -16.87
C ASN A 52 11.35 3.13 -16.44
N ASP A 53 11.88 4.30 -16.13
CA ASP A 53 13.28 4.50 -15.76
C ASP A 53 13.52 4.28 -14.26
N LYS A 54 12.46 4.04 -13.48
CA LYS A 54 12.50 3.98 -12.01
C LYS A 54 13.22 5.18 -11.42
N THR A 55 12.80 6.38 -11.79
CA THR A 55 13.44 7.60 -11.29
C THR A 55 13.29 7.69 -9.77
N ILE A 56 14.18 8.45 -9.11
CA ILE A 56 14.15 8.69 -7.66
C ILE A 56 12.76 9.15 -7.20
N LYS A 57 12.05 9.92 -8.03
CA LYS A 57 10.69 10.38 -7.74
C LYS A 57 9.69 9.22 -7.67
N TYR A 58 9.77 8.28 -8.60
CA TYR A 58 8.94 7.08 -8.61
C TYR A 58 9.32 6.13 -7.47
N GLU A 59 10.62 5.91 -7.22
CA GLU A 59 11.09 5.09 -6.10
C GLU A 59 10.64 5.64 -4.74
N TRP A 60 10.73 6.96 -4.55
CA TRP A 60 10.20 7.63 -3.38
C TRP A 60 8.70 7.39 -3.21
N LEU A 61 7.93 7.51 -4.30
CA LEU A 61 6.49 7.24 -4.27
C LEU A 61 6.21 5.79 -3.86
N CYS A 62 6.91 4.81 -4.43
CA CYS A 62 6.77 3.40 -4.07
C CYS A 62 7.06 3.15 -2.59
N LEU A 63 8.12 3.75 -2.04
CA LEU A 63 8.47 3.64 -0.63
C LEU A 63 7.40 4.25 0.28
N VAL A 64 6.91 5.44 -0.05
CA VAL A 64 5.87 6.11 0.73
C VAL A 64 4.58 5.31 0.75
N VAL A 65 4.17 4.76 -0.40
CA VAL A 65 3.00 3.89 -0.51
C VAL A 65 3.17 2.63 0.32
N ASP A 66 4.32 1.97 0.24
CA ASP A 66 4.60 0.73 0.99
C ASP A 66 4.52 0.94 2.51
N ILE A 67 5.14 2.01 3.01
CA ILE A 67 5.10 2.35 4.45
C ILE A 67 3.66 2.62 4.91
N HIS A 68 2.91 3.45 4.18
CA HIS A 68 1.55 3.78 4.59
C HIS A 68 0.62 2.58 4.48
N LEU A 69 0.70 1.80 3.41
CA LEU A 69 -0.13 0.62 3.25
C LEU A 69 0.16 -0.41 4.33
N THR A 70 1.43 -0.63 4.65
CA THR A 70 1.83 -1.50 5.75
C THR A 70 1.23 -1.03 7.08
N ALA A 71 1.30 0.27 7.38
CA ALA A 71 0.71 0.81 8.61
C ALA A 71 -0.82 0.66 8.66
N ILE A 72 -1.50 0.93 7.54
CA ILE A 72 -2.96 0.79 7.42
C ILE A 72 -3.36 -0.67 7.61
N MET A 73 -2.72 -1.61 6.90
CA MET A 73 -3.06 -3.03 7.00
C MET A 73 -2.81 -3.60 8.40
N LEU A 74 -1.74 -3.18 9.08
CA LEU A 74 -1.50 -3.56 10.48
C LEU A 74 -2.60 -3.02 11.40
N THR A 75 -3.08 -1.80 11.15
CA THR A 75 -4.18 -1.21 11.91
C THR A 75 -5.48 -1.98 11.66
N ASP A 76 -5.80 -2.31 10.42
CA ASP A 76 -7.00 -3.08 10.07
C ASP A 76 -7.00 -4.46 10.73
N GLN A 77 -5.84 -5.12 10.80
CA GLN A 77 -5.67 -6.40 11.49
C GLN A 77 -5.92 -6.29 12.99
N ILE A 78 -5.44 -5.20 13.62
CA ILE A 78 -5.66 -4.95 15.06
C ILE A 78 -7.15 -4.66 15.34
N ASP A 79 -7.79 -3.87 14.47
CA ASP A 79 -9.17 -3.42 14.65
C ASP A 79 -10.21 -4.45 14.16
N GLY A 80 -9.77 -5.53 13.51
CA GLY A 80 -10.66 -6.55 12.93
C GLY A 80 -11.39 -6.08 11.68
N ASN A 81 -10.86 -5.06 10.99
CA ASN A 81 -11.42 -4.47 9.77
C ASN A 81 -10.79 -5.01 8.48
N ASP A 82 -9.95 -6.05 8.57
CA ASP A 82 -9.27 -6.57 7.38
C ASP A 82 -10.26 -7.20 6.40
N ILE A 83 -10.21 -6.73 5.16
CA ILE A 83 -11.13 -7.14 4.09
C ILE A 83 -10.48 -8.30 3.31
N PRO A 84 -11.15 -9.47 3.22
CA PRO A 84 -10.65 -10.59 2.44
C PRO A 84 -10.43 -10.23 0.96
N MET A 85 -9.39 -10.79 0.36
CA MET A 85 -8.98 -10.46 -1.01
C MET A 85 -10.00 -10.89 -2.08
N ASP A 86 -10.82 -11.90 -1.79
CA ASP A 86 -11.91 -12.40 -2.65
C ASP A 86 -13.23 -11.64 -2.45
N SER A 87 -13.24 -10.65 -1.54
CA SER A 87 -14.43 -9.87 -1.24
C SER A 87 -14.84 -8.98 -2.40
N LYS A 88 -16.15 -8.84 -2.61
CA LYS A 88 -16.71 -7.93 -3.63
C LYS A 88 -16.40 -6.45 -3.37
N ILE A 89 -16.09 -6.10 -2.12
CA ILE A 89 -15.79 -4.73 -1.69
C ILE A 89 -14.28 -4.42 -1.68
N ILE A 90 -13.41 -5.38 -2.06
CA ILE A 90 -11.95 -5.18 -2.02
C ILE A 90 -11.50 -4.03 -2.92
N GLN A 91 -12.19 -3.81 -4.04
CA GLN A 91 -11.89 -2.70 -4.93
C GLN A 91 -12.19 -1.35 -4.27
N GLU A 92 -13.37 -1.20 -3.66
CA GLU A 92 -13.78 0.03 -2.97
C GLU A 92 -12.84 0.34 -1.80
N ASP A 93 -12.43 -0.70 -1.07
CA ASP A 93 -11.45 -0.55 0.01
C ASP A 93 -10.06 -0.15 -0.51
N ASN A 94 -9.56 -0.77 -1.59
CA ASN A 94 -8.31 -0.38 -2.22
C ASN A 94 -8.34 1.09 -2.70
N GLU A 95 -9.46 1.53 -3.26
CA GLU A 95 -9.68 2.92 -3.64
C GLU A 95 -9.68 3.86 -2.42
N ALA A 96 -10.34 3.47 -1.33
CA ALA A 96 -10.37 4.24 -0.09
C ALA A 96 -8.96 4.37 0.53
N LYS A 97 -8.18 3.29 0.57
CA LYS A 97 -6.80 3.31 1.06
C LYS A 97 -5.89 4.13 0.15
N ALA A 98 -6.01 4.00 -1.17
CA ALA A 98 -5.27 4.83 -2.12
C ALA A 98 -5.52 6.32 -1.87
N LYS A 99 -6.79 6.70 -1.67
CA LYS A 99 -7.19 8.07 -1.33
C LYS A 99 -6.57 8.53 0.00
N GLN A 100 -6.65 7.73 1.05
CA GLN A 100 -6.06 8.06 2.36
C GLN A 100 -4.54 8.29 2.26
N ILE A 101 -3.83 7.47 1.50
CA ILE A 101 -2.39 7.63 1.27
C ILE A 101 -2.10 8.94 0.51
N LEU A 102 -2.86 9.24 -0.54
CA LEU A 102 -2.73 10.50 -1.29
C LEU A 102 -2.97 11.72 -0.41
N GLU A 103 -4.02 11.70 0.43
CA GLU A 103 -4.32 12.78 1.37
C GLU A 103 -3.17 12.98 2.38
N SER A 104 -2.61 11.88 2.90
CA SER A 104 -1.43 11.92 3.78
C SER A 104 -0.23 12.56 3.08
N ILE A 105 0.08 12.14 1.85
CA ILE A 105 1.17 12.71 1.04
C ILE A 105 1.00 14.21 0.87
N VAL A 106 -0.20 14.65 0.47
CA VAL A 106 -0.51 16.07 0.27
C VAL A 106 -0.33 16.85 1.57
N LEU A 107 -0.84 16.31 2.69
CA LEU A 107 -0.71 16.95 4.00
C LEU A 107 0.77 17.17 4.37
N TYR A 108 1.61 16.15 4.19
CA TYR A 108 3.05 16.25 4.46
C TYR A 108 3.75 17.25 3.55
N LEU A 109 3.44 17.25 2.25
CA LEU A 109 4.02 18.20 1.30
C LEU A 109 3.63 19.64 1.63
N VAL A 110 2.37 19.87 2.00
CA VAL A 110 1.88 21.20 2.43
C VAL A 110 2.55 21.64 3.73
N ALA A 111 2.68 20.73 4.71
CA ALA A 111 3.30 21.03 5.99
C ALA A 111 4.81 21.29 5.89
N ALA A 112 5.49 20.60 4.97
CA ALA A 112 6.93 20.78 4.70
C ALA A 112 7.21 22.01 3.81
N SER A 113 6.19 22.59 3.19
CA SER A 113 6.35 23.79 2.36
C SER A 113 6.76 24.99 3.21
N PRO A 114 7.75 25.80 2.78
CA PRO A 114 8.10 27.03 3.46
C PRO A 114 6.87 27.91 3.61
N LYS A 115 6.55 28.33 4.84
CA LYS A 115 5.47 29.29 5.06
C LYS A 115 5.79 30.58 4.28
N PRO A 116 4.83 31.17 3.57
CA PRO A 116 5.04 32.43 2.88
C PRO A 116 5.59 33.46 3.88
N ASP A 117 6.74 34.07 3.56
CA ASP A 117 7.27 35.19 4.33
C ASP A 117 6.44 36.44 4.01
N TRP A 118 5.37 36.64 4.78
CA TRP A 118 4.48 37.79 4.66
C TRP A 118 5.18 39.14 4.92
N ARG A 119 6.48 39.16 5.28
CA ARG A 119 7.26 40.39 5.50
C ARG A 119 7.92 40.95 4.23
N ARG A 120 7.72 40.31 3.07
CA ARG A 120 8.26 40.76 1.77
C ARG A 120 7.22 41.40 0.83
N PHE A 121 6.04 41.71 1.34
CA PHE A 121 5.02 42.50 0.63
C PHE A 121 4.82 43.85 1.32
#